data_AF-A0AAE4AAZ3-F1
#
_entry.id   AF-A0AAE4AAZ3-F1
#
_cell.length_a   1.000
_cell.length_b   1.000
_cell.length_c   1.000
_cell.angle_alpha   90.00
_cell.angle_beta   90.00
_cell.angle_gamma   90.00
#
_symmetry.space_group_name_H-M   'P 1'
#
loop_
_entity.id
_entity.type
_entity.pdbx_description
1 polymer ?
#
loop_
_entity_poly.entity_id
_entity_poly.type
_entity_poly.pdbx_seq_one_letter_code
_entity_poly.pdbx_strand_id
1 'polypeptide(L)'
;MRNAALVLGLIGGIIGIIVGLVGYGYAEVSERHGEIAEIFGVLDNPGFIRMASFLAPLLAIAGGAMAKVRALWGGLLMLGACLLFYAAFGFNVGTMFPIGFVGLGGILAIAAGKPDEPKAHF
;
A
#
# COMPACT_ATOMS: atom_id res chain seq x y z
N MET A 1 14.10 -12.41 7.56
CA MET A 1 12.80 -11.70 7.61
C MET A 1 12.87 -10.27 7.07
N ARG A 2 13.80 -9.40 7.49
CA ARG A 2 13.88 -7.98 7.06
C ARG A 2 14.06 -7.78 5.55
N ASN A 3 14.96 -8.54 4.91
CA ASN A 3 15.13 -8.48 3.45
C ASN A 3 13.84 -8.86 2.71
N ALA A 4 13.13 -9.88 3.19
CA ALA A 4 11.85 -10.28 2.62
C ALA A 4 10.81 -9.16 2.79
N ALA A 5 10.70 -8.57 3.99
CA ALA A 5 9.80 -7.45 4.24
C ALA A 5 10.09 -6.23 3.35
N LEU A 6 11.37 -5.90 3.13
CA LEU A 6 11.77 -4.86 2.19
C LEU A 6 11.30 -5.17 0.77
N VAL A 7 11.63 -6.36 0.26
CA VAL A 7 11.30 -6.76 -1.11
C VAL A 7 9.79 -6.77 -1.33
N LEU A 8 9.04 -7.33 -0.37
CA LEU A 8 7.59 -7.40 -0.44
C LEU A 8 6.95 -6.00 -0.37
N GLY A 9 7.43 -5.11 0.50
CA GLY A 9 6.95 -3.73 0.57
C GLY A 9 7.21 -2.93 -0.71
N LEU A 10 8.39 -3.10 -1.33
CA LEU A 10 8.71 -2.47 -2.61
C LEU A 10 7.85 -2.99 -3.76
N ILE A 11 7.76 -4.31 -3.94
CA ILE A 11 6.98 -4.90 -5.05
C ILE A 11 5.50 -4.58 -4.87
N GLY A 12 4.96 -4.82 -3.67
CA GLY A 12 3.55 -4.54 -3.37
C GLY A 12 3.22 -3.05 -3.49
N GLY A 13 4.13 -2.17 -3.11
CA GLY A 13 4.00 -0.73 -3.29
C GLY A 13 4.01 -0.29 -4.75
N ILE A 14 4.91 -0.82 -5.57
CA ILE A 14 4.96 -0.51 -7.02
C ILE A 14 3.68 -0.96 -7.73
N ILE A 15 3.20 -2.19 -7.46
CA ILE A 15 1.91 -2.64 -7.99
C ILE A 15 0.78 -1.74 -7.46
N GLY A 16 0.86 -1.35 -6.18
CA GLY A 16 -0.05 -0.41 -5.55
C GLY A 16 -0.12 0.96 -6.22
N ILE A 17 0.99 1.47 -6.79
CA ILE A 17 0.98 2.73 -7.57
C ILE A 17 0.11 2.55 -8.81
N ILE A 18 0.23 1.43 -9.51
CA ILE A 18 -0.58 1.16 -10.72
C ILE A 18 -2.06 1.10 -10.34
N VAL A 19 -2.40 0.37 -9.26
CA VAL A 19 -3.77 0.31 -8.72
C VAL A 19 -4.27 1.70 -8.33
N GLY A 20 -3.44 2.48 -7.64
CA GLY A 20 -3.78 3.83 -7.18
C GLY A 20 -4.03 4.78 -8.33
N LEU A 21 -3.22 4.74 -9.40
CA LEU A 21 -3.45 5.56 -10.59
C LEU A 21 -4.79 5.23 -11.25
N VAL A 22 -5.14 3.95 -11.36
CA VAL A 22 -6.44 3.52 -11.91
C VAL A 22 -7.59 3.94 -10.99
N GLY A 23 -7.47 3.71 -9.68
CA GLY A 23 -8.49 4.07 -8.70
C GLY A 23 -8.75 5.57 -8.60
N TYR A 24 -7.68 6.36 -8.52
CA TYR A 24 -7.77 7.82 -8.51
C TYR A 24 -8.36 8.34 -9.83
N GLY A 25 -7.87 7.84 -10.97
CA GLY A 25 -8.35 8.23 -12.28
C GLY A 25 -9.84 7.93 -12.47
N TYR A 26 -10.30 6.75 -12.06
CA TYR A 26 -11.72 6.40 -12.10
C TYR A 26 -12.55 7.35 -11.25
N ALA A 27 -12.11 7.64 -10.02
CA ALA A 27 -12.80 8.58 -9.13
C ALA A 27 -12.89 10.00 -9.71
N GLU A 28 -11.85 10.47 -10.40
CA GLU A 28 -11.85 11.79 -11.07
C GLU A 28 -12.80 11.82 -12.28
N VAL A 29 -12.77 10.77 -13.10
CA VAL A 29 -13.59 10.68 -14.31
C VAL A 29 -15.07 10.55 -13.97
N SER A 30 -15.43 9.72 -12.98
CA SER A 30 -16.82 9.51 -12.56
C SER A 30 -17.44 10.76 -11.95
N GLU A 31 -16.65 11.62 -11.29
CA GLU A 31 -17.12 12.90 -10.75
C GLU A 31 -17.39 13.92 -11.86
N ARG A 32 -16.56 13.93 -12.91
CA ARG A 32 -16.68 14.87 -14.03
C ARG A 32 -17.66 14.43 -15.13
N HIS A 33 -17.93 13.13 -15.24
CA HIS A 33 -18.77 12.54 -16.29
C HIS A 33 -19.78 11.56 -15.68
N GLY A 34 -20.99 12.06 -15.35
CA GLY A 34 -22.05 11.27 -14.73
C GLY A 34 -22.46 10.03 -15.53
N GLU A 35 -22.38 10.07 -16.86
CA GLU A 35 -22.67 8.94 -17.74
C GLU A 35 -21.77 7.72 -17.46
N ILE A 36 -20.52 7.93 -17.06
CA ILE A 36 -19.58 6.84 -16.72
C ILE A 36 -19.97 6.21 -15.37
N ALA A 37 -20.46 7.01 -14.42
CA ALA A 37 -20.95 6.51 -13.14
C ALA A 37 -22.25 5.71 -13.29
N GLU A 38 -23.11 6.04 -14.26
CA GLU A 38 -24.31 5.26 -14.57
C GLU A 38 -24.00 3.88 -15.17
N ILE A 39 -22.94 3.77 -15.99
CA ILE A 39 -22.58 2.52 -16.67
C ILE A 39 -21.74 1.59 -15.77
N PHE A 40 -20.81 2.16 -14.98
CA PHE A 40 -19.84 1.38 -14.19
C PHE A 40 -20.05 1.44 -12.68
N GLY A 41 -21.00 2.25 -12.21
CA GLY A 41 -21.36 2.40 -10.80
C GLY A 41 -20.76 3.63 -10.13
N VAL A 42 -21.52 4.22 -9.21
CA VAL A 42 -21.11 5.35 -8.39
C VAL A 42 -20.20 4.85 -7.26
N LEU A 43 -19.10 5.58 -7.00
CA LEU A 43 -18.25 5.33 -5.84
C LEU A 43 -18.90 5.90 -4.58
N ASP A 44 -19.04 5.10 -3.52
CA ASP A 44 -19.63 5.53 -2.25
C ASP A 44 -18.84 6.66 -1.57
N ASN A 45 -17.50 6.65 -1.67
CA ASN A 45 -16.64 7.67 -1.09
C ASN A 45 -15.42 7.97 -2.00
N PRO A 46 -15.59 8.84 -3.02
CA PRO A 46 -14.54 9.17 -3.97
C PRO A 46 -13.32 9.82 -3.30
N GLY A 47 -13.54 10.65 -2.27
CA GLY A 47 -12.47 11.32 -1.53
C GLY A 47 -11.57 10.33 -0.79
N PHE A 48 -12.17 9.33 -0.13
CA PHE A 48 -11.42 8.26 0.51
C PHE A 48 -10.63 7.41 -0.49
N ILE A 49 -11.23 7.09 -1.65
CA ILE A 49 -10.55 6.33 -2.71
C ILE A 49 -9.33 7.10 -3.24
N ARG A 50 -9.46 8.39 -3.51
CA ARG A 50 -8.32 9.24 -3.95
C ARG A 50 -7.21 9.28 -2.90
N MET A 51 -7.58 9.48 -1.64
CA MET A 51 -6.62 9.49 -0.54
C MET A 51 -5.89 8.15 -0.40
N ALA A 52 -6.61 7.03 -0.38
CA ALA A 52 -6.04 5.70 -0.28
C ALA A 52 -5.18 5.33 -1.50
N SER A 53 -5.62 5.73 -2.70
CA SER A 53 -4.88 5.53 -3.96
C SER A 53 -3.47 6.12 -3.91
N PHE A 54 -3.31 7.25 -3.24
CA PHE A 54 -2.02 7.91 -3.07
C PHE A 54 -1.25 7.39 -1.85
N LEU A 55 -1.89 7.35 -0.68
CA LEU A 55 -1.21 7.06 0.58
C LEU A 55 -0.81 5.59 0.72
N ALA A 56 -1.64 4.64 0.28
CA ALA A 56 -1.35 3.23 0.47
C ALA A 56 -0.02 2.77 -0.18
N PRO A 57 0.24 3.03 -1.49
CA PRO A 57 1.51 2.65 -2.09
C PRO A 57 2.71 3.41 -1.50
N LEU A 58 2.52 4.68 -1.12
CA LEU A 58 3.57 5.48 -0.47
C LEU A 58 4.00 4.86 0.87
N LEU A 59 3.02 4.49 1.71
CA LEU A 59 3.26 3.83 2.99
C LEU A 59 3.89 2.45 2.83
N ALA A 60 3.49 1.69 1.80
CA ALA A 60 4.08 0.39 1.50
C ALA A 60 5.58 0.49 1.16
N ILE A 61 5.95 1.41 0.26
CA ILE A 61 7.34 1.62 -0.16
C ILE A 61 8.18 2.14 1.00
N ALA A 62 7.69 3.18 1.69
CA ALA A 62 8.39 3.74 2.85
C ALA A 62 8.58 2.68 3.94
N GLY A 63 7.53 1.90 4.23
CA GLY A 63 7.56 0.84 5.22
C GLY A 63 8.55 -0.28 4.87
N GLY A 64 8.56 -0.74 3.61
CA GLY A 64 9.53 -1.71 3.11
C GLY A 64 10.97 -1.19 3.19
N ALA A 65 11.22 0.05 2.76
CA ALA A 65 12.55 0.66 2.83
C ALA A 65 13.07 0.80 4.27
N MET A 66 12.18 1.06 5.23
CA MET A 66 12.53 1.16 6.66
C MET A 66 12.71 -0.18 7.36
N ALA A 67 12.29 -1.31 6.76
CA ALA A 67 12.23 -2.60 7.44
C ALA A 67 13.57 -3.11 8.02
N LYS A 68 14.72 -2.68 7.47
CA LYS A 68 16.05 -3.05 7.99
C LYS A 68 16.44 -2.26 9.24
N VAL A 69 16.24 -0.94 9.21
CA VAL A 69 16.77 0.00 10.22
C VAL A 69 15.75 0.34 11.30
N ARG A 70 14.45 0.30 10.96
CA ARG A 70 13.32 0.61 11.85
C ARG A 70 12.17 -0.38 11.63
N ALA A 71 12.44 -1.66 11.90
CA ALA A 71 11.55 -2.77 11.60
C ALA A 71 10.11 -2.62 12.14
N LEU A 72 9.94 -2.12 13.38
CA LEU A 72 8.62 -1.87 13.96
C LEU A 72 7.82 -0.83 13.17
N TRP A 73 8.40 0.35 12.95
CA TRP A 73 7.76 1.43 12.19
C TRP A 73 7.51 1.03 10.75
N GLY A 74 8.49 0.40 10.11
CA GLY A 74 8.34 -0.10 8.75
C GLY A 74 7.18 -1.09 8.63
N GLY A 75 7.06 -1.99 9.60
CA GLY A 75 5.96 -2.95 9.67
C GLY A 75 4.61 -2.30 9.89
N LEU A 76 4.49 -1.35 10.82
CA LEU A 76 3.24 -0.62 11.06
C LEU A 76 2.76 0.15 9.83
N LEU A 77 3.67 0.79 9.09
CA LEU A 77 3.33 1.52 7.87
C LEU A 77 2.85 0.57 6.76
N MET A 78 3.49 -0.59 6.61
CA MET A 78 3.03 -1.62 5.68
C MET A 78 1.65 -2.16 6.09
N LEU A 79 1.41 -2.44 7.37
CA LEU A 79 0.07 -2.88 7.81
C LEU A 79 -0.99 -1.80 7.59
N GLY A 80 -0.66 -0.52 7.82
CA GLY A 80 -1.53 0.61 7.49
C GLY A 80 -1.84 0.69 5.99
N ALA A 81 -0.84 0.51 5.14
CA ALA A 81 -1.02 0.44 3.69
C ALA A 81 -1.93 -0.72 3.27
N CYS A 82 -1.73 -1.91 3.84
CA CYS A 82 -2.57 -3.09 3.60
C CYS A 82 -4.04 -2.81 3.97
N LEU A 83 -4.27 -2.20 5.13
CA LEU A 83 -5.61 -1.80 5.56
C LEU A 83 -6.24 -0.78 4.62
N LEU A 84 -5.48 0.22 4.15
CA LEU A 84 -5.97 1.20 3.18
C LEU A 84 -6.36 0.56 1.84
N PHE A 85 -5.54 -0.34 1.29
CA PHE A 85 -5.89 -1.05 0.06
C PHE A 85 -7.17 -1.86 0.22
N TYR A 86 -7.29 -2.61 1.32
CA TYR A 86 -8.48 -3.42 1.58
C TYR A 86 -9.72 -2.55 1.82
N ALA A 87 -9.60 -1.48 2.59
CA ALA A 87 -10.73 -0.61 2.90
C ALA A 87 -11.22 0.18 1.68
N ALA A 88 -10.33 0.61 0.78
CA ALA A 88 -10.69 1.41 -0.38
C ALA A 88 -11.18 0.58 -1.58
N PHE A 89 -10.63 -0.62 -1.77
CA PHE A 89 -10.86 -1.41 -2.98
C PHE A 89 -11.34 -2.84 -2.73
N GLY A 90 -11.34 -3.29 -1.47
CA GLY A 90 -11.56 -4.69 -1.13
C GLY A 90 -10.41 -5.60 -1.61
N PHE A 91 -10.63 -6.91 -1.49
CA PHE A 91 -9.72 -7.93 -2.03
C PHE A 91 -10.22 -8.38 -3.40
N ASN A 92 -9.51 -8.00 -4.47
CA ASN A 92 -9.85 -8.32 -5.86
C ASN A 92 -8.58 -8.52 -6.71
N VAL A 93 -8.72 -8.75 -8.02
CA VAL A 93 -7.59 -9.03 -8.93
C VAL A 93 -6.54 -7.92 -8.95
N GLY A 94 -6.96 -6.65 -8.87
CA GLY A 94 -6.04 -5.51 -8.84
C GLY A 94 -5.32 -5.38 -7.50
N THR A 95 -5.99 -5.69 -6.39
CA THR A 95 -5.48 -5.41 -5.04
C THR A 95 -4.94 -6.62 -4.28
N MET A 96 -5.18 -7.85 -4.75
CA MET A 96 -4.77 -9.06 -4.03
C MET A 96 -3.26 -9.15 -3.80
N PHE A 97 -2.45 -8.76 -4.79
CA PHE A 97 -0.99 -8.76 -4.66
C PHE A 97 -0.47 -7.61 -3.79
N PRO A 98 -0.90 -6.35 -3.97
CA PRO A 98 -0.59 -5.28 -3.02
C PRO A 98 -0.95 -5.64 -1.57
N ILE A 99 -2.17 -6.13 -1.32
CA ILE A 99 -2.62 -6.52 0.02
C ILE A 99 -1.77 -7.68 0.56
N GLY A 100 -1.60 -8.75 -0.23
CA GLY A 100 -0.85 -9.94 0.20
C GLY A 100 0.61 -9.64 0.50
N PHE A 101 1.31 -8.97 -0.42
CA PHE A 101 2.73 -8.65 -0.25
C PHE A 101 2.96 -7.64 0.87
N VAL A 102 2.19 -6.56 0.91
CA VAL A 102 2.39 -5.52 1.92
C VAL A 102 1.95 -6.02 3.30
N GLY A 103 0.84 -6.75 3.40
CA GLY A 103 0.40 -7.37 4.65
C GLY A 103 1.41 -8.36 5.21
N LEU A 104 1.90 -9.30 4.38
CA LEU A 104 2.94 -10.25 4.80
C LEU A 104 4.26 -9.53 5.12
N GLY A 105 4.65 -8.54 4.32
CA GLY A 105 5.84 -7.72 4.57
C GLY A 105 5.76 -6.99 5.91
N GLY A 106 4.60 -6.44 6.26
CA GLY A 106 4.31 -5.83 7.54
C GLY A 106 4.50 -6.78 8.72
N ILE A 107 3.89 -7.97 8.64
CA ILE A 107 4.02 -9.03 9.65
C ILE A 107 5.49 -9.44 9.81
N LEU A 108 6.19 -9.68 8.70
CA LEU A 108 7.60 -10.10 8.72
C LEU A 108 8.52 -9.02 9.26
N ALA A 109 8.23 -7.74 9.02
CA ALA A 109 9.01 -6.64 9.59
C ALA A 109 8.85 -6.58 11.11
N ILE A 110 7.63 -6.68 11.63
CA ILE A 110 7.37 -6.68 13.08
C ILE A 110 8.00 -7.91 13.73
N ALA A 111 7.81 -9.09 13.13
CA ALA A 111 8.37 -10.36 13.63
C ALA A 111 9.91 -10.39 13.59
N ALA A 112 10.56 -9.56 12.76
CA ALA A 112 12.01 -9.49 12.70
C ALA A 112 12.68 -8.87 13.95
N GLY A 113 11.91 -8.27 14.86
CA GLY A 113 12.40 -7.79 16.14
C GLY A 113 13.47 -6.70 16.02
N LYS A 114 14.61 -6.87 16.72
CA LYS A 114 15.64 -5.84 16.88
C LYS A 114 16.23 -5.43 15.52
N PRO A 115 16.11 -4.17 15.06
CA PRO A 115 16.58 -3.75 13.74
C PRO A 115 18.10 -3.92 13.57
N ASP A 116 18.55 -3.99 12.31
CA ASP A 116 19.98 -3.92 12.00
C ASP A 116 20.43 -2.47 12.20
N GLU A 117 21.04 -2.21 13.36
CA GLU A 117 21.63 -0.91 13.65
C GLU A 117 22.86 -0.72 12.74
N PRO A 118 22.90 0.36 11.92
CA PRO A 118 24.09 0.66 11.15
C PRO A 118 25.23 0.98 12.12
N LYS A 119 26.25 0.12 12.15
CA LYS A 119 27.50 0.41 12.86
C LYS A 119 28.27 1.42 12.03
N ALA A 120 28.63 2.54 12.64
CA ALA A 120 29.53 3.49 12.00
C ALA A 120 30.86 2.77 11.71
N HIS A 121 31.23 2.72 10.43
CA HIS A 121 32.52 2.17 10.01
C HIS A 121 33.65 3.22 10.10
N PHE A 122 33.32 4.45 10.49
CA PHE A 122 34.22 5.59 10.73
C PHE A 122 33.65 6.50 11.82
#